data_AF-A0A3C0YZG1-F1
#
_entry.id   AF-A0A3C0YZG1-F1
#
_cell.length_a   1.000
_cell.length_b   1.000
_cell.length_c   1.000
_cell.angle_alpha   90.00
_cell.angle_beta   90.00
_cell.angle_gamma   90.00
#
_symmetry.space_group_name_H-M   'P 1'
#
loop_
_entity.id
_entity.type
_entity.pdbx_description
1 polymer ?
#
loop_
_entity_poly.entity_id
_entity_poly.type
_entity_poly.pdbx_seq_one_letter_code
_entity_poly.pdbx_strand_id
1 'polypeptide(L)'
;MAVTAVEVVFRGIFQKTLSRNLCRNIVLAARKEGKIGTAFGRYSDSPERNGIPAKYFAVVADTPLELEASLATYEPTAVDVTIVVDDTLCKGIESWAWAGLQPINAITKEGGTILVTSLQEPAGLLEDIHVRDEPYNLAILKGAKSFSGMWVFKDDHTDVRLMGALAKACPQLAGLQAYLDTIADQTSDELKQTSARNAHDRLQSAPVEPGQGNTEEPFSFVMPGWREMEDALVIPAVETGGGFRGGDEGYQPGRSEVFKKWSTRTMRPVINFETCTKCTLCWLQCPDTCFDVTPDGVYDANMEACCGCGVCEEVCPIAECVTMVHESEFNDNSSQYEHWKRDRHGYMKWLEEKIALAKAEKGEAGRSHGLYEWDGYKKEIEITGVASDD
;
A
#
# COMPACT_ATOMS: atom_id res chain seq x y z
N MET A 1 5.81 14.98 -28.68
CA MET A 1 5.00 15.39 -27.53
C MET A 1 5.71 14.88 -26.31
N ALA A 2 6.33 15.77 -25.52
CA ALA A 2 7.18 15.37 -24.40
C ALA A 2 6.44 15.62 -23.07
N VAL A 3 5.33 14.91 -22.87
CA VAL A 3 4.66 14.87 -21.56
C VAL A 3 5.35 13.80 -20.72
N THR A 4 5.90 14.24 -19.59
CA THR A 4 6.47 13.36 -18.58
C THR A 4 5.49 13.27 -17.40
N ALA A 5 5.09 12.06 -17.04
CA ALA A 5 4.13 11.83 -15.97
C ALA A 5 4.72 10.90 -14.91
N VAL A 6 4.38 11.17 -13.65
CA VAL A 6 4.74 10.36 -12.50
C VAL A 6 3.46 10.03 -11.74
N GLU A 7 3.27 8.75 -11.39
CA GLU A 7 2.30 8.37 -10.37
C GLU A 7 3.02 8.08 -9.05
N VAL A 8 2.42 8.49 -7.94
CA VAL A 8 2.82 8.13 -6.59
C VAL A 8 1.70 7.30 -6.00
N VAL A 9 1.98 6.03 -5.73
CA VAL A 9 1.05 5.07 -5.15
C VAL A 9 1.34 4.97 -3.66
N PHE A 10 0.31 5.21 -2.84
CA PHE A 10 0.45 5.42 -1.41
C PHE A 10 -0.71 4.85 -0.59
N ARG A 11 -0.52 4.76 0.72
CA ARG A 11 -1.54 4.32 1.68
C ARG A 11 -2.44 5.49 2.07
N GLY A 12 -3.73 5.39 1.76
CA GLY A 12 -4.73 6.41 2.07
C GLY A 12 -4.68 6.86 3.53
N ILE A 13 -4.91 8.16 3.75
CA ILE A 13 -4.76 8.88 5.03
C ILE A 13 -3.31 8.97 5.52
N PHE A 14 -2.63 7.84 5.74
CA PHE A 14 -1.31 7.78 6.38
C PHE A 14 -0.18 8.41 5.56
N GLN A 15 -0.25 8.31 4.23
CA GLN A 15 0.81 8.78 3.33
C GLN A 15 0.32 9.84 2.33
N LYS A 16 -0.88 10.39 2.56
CA LYS A 16 -1.49 11.41 1.69
C LYS A 16 -0.62 12.67 1.63
N THR A 17 -0.22 13.21 2.78
CA THR A 17 0.56 14.46 2.84
C THR A 17 1.93 14.29 2.20
N LEU A 18 2.59 13.14 2.44
CA LEU A 18 3.85 12.76 1.77
C LEU A 18 3.69 12.82 0.24
N SER A 19 2.69 12.12 -0.29
CA SER A 19 2.48 11.99 -1.74
C SER A 19 2.07 13.31 -2.39
N ARG A 20 1.20 14.08 -1.74
CA ARG A 20 0.82 15.43 -2.19
C ARG A 20 2.03 16.37 -2.25
N ASN A 21 2.85 16.39 -1.19
CA ASN A 21 4.02 17.26 -1.11
C ASN A 21 5.05 16.87 -2.19
N LEU A 22 5.30 15.57 -2.36
CA LEU A 22 6.17 15.04 -3.40
C LEU A 22 5.71 15.49 -4.80
N CYS A 23 4.46 15.20 -5.19
CA CYS A 23 3.94 15.58 -6.51
C CYS A 23 3.94 17.09 -6.74
N ARG A 24 3.59 17.89 -5.72
CA ARG A 24 3.68 19.35 -5.81
C ARG A 24 5.12 19.80 -6.06
N ASN A 25 6.08 19.26 -5.32
CA ASN A 25 7.48 19.65 -5.41
C ASN A 25 8.14 19.17 -6.73
N ILE A 26 7.67 18.07 -7.32
CA ILE A 26 8.04 17.65 -8.67
C ILE A 26 7.71 18.75 -9.69
N VAL A 27 6.48 19.27 -9.65
CA VAL A 27 6.05 20.34 -10.57
C VAL A 27 6.84 21.62 -10.33
N LEU A 28 7.07 21.99 -9.05
CA LEU A 28 7.86 23.17 -8.71
C LEU A 28 9.32 23.07 -9.19
N ALA A 29 9.94 21.89 -9.10
CA ALA A 29 11.27 21.64 -9.64
C ALA A 29 11.28 21.78 -11.17
N ALA A 30 10.34 21.15 -11.87
CA ALA A 30 10.24 21.27 -13.33
C ALA A 30 10.04 22.73 -13.80
N ARG A 31 9.29 23.55 -13.04
CA ARG A 31 9.09 24.98 -13.32
C ARG A 31 10.38 25.79 -13.31
N LYS A 32 11.38 25.39 -12.50
CA LYS A 32 12.70 26.04 -12.48
C LYS A 32 13.49 25.82 -13.76
N GLU A 33 13.14 24.80 -14.54
CA GLU A 33 13.73 24.50 -15.84
C GLU A 33 12.86 24.98 -17.02
N GLY A 34 11.89 25.86 -16.76
CA GLY A 34 11.04 26.46 -17.79
C GLY A 34 9.88 25.60 -18.27
N LYS A 35 9.70 24.40 -17.71
CA LYS A 35 8.56 23.53 -18.01
C LYS A 35 7.29 24.00 -17.30
N ILE A 36 6.16 23.39 -17.62
CA ILE A 36 4.89 23.60 -16.92
C ILE A 36 4.34 22.28 -16.43
N GLY A 37 3.48 22.29 -15.42
CA GLY A 37 2.90 21.05 -14.94
C GLY A 37 1.77 21.25 -13.94
N THR A 38 1.17 20.13 -13.55
CA THR A 38 0.10 20.04 -12.57
C THR A 38 0.30 18.83 -11.66
N ALA A 39 -0.28 18.88 -10.47
CA ALA A 39 -0.28 17.78 -9.53
C ALA A 39 -1.68 17.61 -8.92
N PHE A 40 -2.21 16.39 -8.97
CA PHE A 40 -3.57 16.10 -8.52
C PHE A 40 -3.71 14.67 -8.01
N GLY A 41 -4.58 14.47 -7.02
CA GLY A 41 -4.94 13.13 -6.57
C GLY A 41 -5.93 12.48 -7.54
N ARG A 42 -5.93 11.16 -7.63
CA ARG A 42 -6.95 10.44 -8.40
C ARG A 42 -8.31 10.66 -7.76
N TYR A 43 -9.24 11.23 -8.52
CA TYR A 43 -10.54 11.62 -7.98
C TYR A 43 -11.33 10.44 -7.41
N SER A 44 -11.26 9.28 -8.06
CA SER A 44 -11.93 8.05 -7.63
C SER A 44 -11.46 7.56 -6.25
N ASP A 45 -10.27 7.93 -5.79
CA ASP A 45 -9.80 7.57 -4.44
C ASP A 45 -10.43 8.45 -3.34
N SER A 46 -11.17 9.50 -3.71
CA SER A 46 -11.83 10.40 -2.77
C SER A 46 -13.27 9.95 -2.48
N PRO A 47 -13.71 9.95 -1.21
CA PRO A 47 -12.92 10.21 0.00
C PRO A 47 -11.96 9.05 0.30
N GLU A 48 -10.70 9.37 0.61
CA GLU A 48 -9.68 8.37 0.96
C GLU A 48 -10.05 7.60 2.24
N ARG A 49 -9.49 6.40 2.41
CA ARG A 49 -9.73 5.51 3.56
C ARG A 49 -8.41 5.02 4.13
N ASN A 50 -8.45 4.63 5.40
CA ASN A 50 -7.28 4.16 6.14
C ASN A 50 -6.61 2.98 5.42
N GLY A 51 -5.38 3.20 4.94
CA GLY A 51 -4.54 2.18 4.32
C GLY A 51 -4.92 1.76 2.90
N ILE A 52 -6.14 2.06 2.44
CA ILE A 52 -6.58 1.70 1.08
C ILE A 52 -5.64 2.37 0.07
N PRO A 53 -5.12 1.63 -0.93
CA PRO A 53 -4.24 2.18 -1.95
C PRO A 53 -4.88 3.38 -2.66
N ALA A 54 -4.11 4.46 -2.79
CA ALA A 54 -4.50 5.67 -3.49
C ALA A 54 -3.36 6.17 -4.39
N LYS A 55 -3.70 7.03 -5.36
CA LYS A 55 -2.76 7.58 -6.34
C LYS A 55 -2.74 9.11 -6.32
N TYR A 56 -1.55 9.66 -6.48
CA TYR A 56 -1.32 11.07 -6.75
C TYR A 56 -0.47 11.19 -8.00
N PHE A 57 -0.75 12.15 -8.87
CA PHE A 57 -0.03 12.34 -10.12
C PHE A 57 0.73 13.65 -10.13
N ALA A 58 1.85 13.66 -10.82
CA ALA A 58 2.54 14.86 -11.28
C ALA A 58 2.73 14.74 -12.80
N VAL A 59 2.19 15.70 -13.54
CA VAL A 59 2.28 15.75 -15.02
C VAL A 59 3.01 17.02 -15.41
N VAL A 60 4.07 16.88 -16.19
CA VAL A 60 4.93 17.96 -16.66
C VAL A 60 5.02 17.93 -18.17
N ALA A 61 4.95 19.10 -18.80
CA ALA A 61 5.06 19.28 -20.24
C ALA A 61 5.94 20.49 -20.57
N ASP A 62 6.47 20.51 -21.79
CA ASP A 62 7.26 21.64 -22.28
C ASP A 62 6.38 22.81 -22.75
N THR A 63 5.13 22.53 -23.18
CA THR A 63 4.22 23.55 -23.72
C THR A 63 2.82 23.52 -23.09
N PRO A 64 2.11 24.68 -23.01
CA PRO A 64 0.71 24.78 -22.55
C PRO A 64 -0.23 23.81 -23.24
N LEU A 65 -0.12 23.69 -24.57
CA LEU A 65 -1.00 22.84 -25.37
C LEU A 65 -0.85 21.35 -25.01
N GLU A 66 0.38 20.89 -24.77
CA GLU A 66 0.65 19.51 -24.35
C GLU A 66 0.06 19.23 -22.96
N LEU A 67 0.19 20.18 -22.03
CA LEU A 67 -0.38 20.05 -20.69
C LEU A 67 -1.92 20.02 -20.74
N GLU A 68 -2.55 20.90 -21.52
CA GLU A 68 -4.00 20.95 -21.70
C GLU A 68 -4.55 19.63 -22.27
N ALA A 69 -3.86 19.05 -23.26
CA ALA A 69 -4.24 17.76 -23.83
C ALA A 69 -4.17 16.64 -22.77
N SER A 70 -3.15 16.64 -21.91
CA SER A 70 -3.03 15.67 -20.83
C SER A 70 -4.04 15.89 -19.71
N LEU A 71 -4.48 17.12 -19.47
CA LEU A 71 -5.47 17.48 -18.46
C LEU A 71 -6.91 17.16 -18.86
N ALA A 72 -7.14 16.79 -20.12
CA ALA A 72 -8.45 16.35 -20.61
C ALA A 72 -8.82 14.92 -20.16
N THR A 73 -7.92 14.21 -19.48
CA THR A 73 -8.14 12.87 -18.92
C THR A 73 -8.22 12.91 -17.39
N TYR A 74 -8.99 12.00 -16.78
CA TYR A 74 -9.12 11.91 -15.31
C TYR A 74 -7.84 11.45 -14.60
N GLU A 75 -7.06 10.59 -15.26
CA GLU A 75 -5.77 10.12 -14.80
C GLU A 75 -4.86 9.80 -15.99
N PRO A 76 -3.53 9.90 -15.84
CA PRO A 76 -2.59 9.41 -16.85
C PRO A 76 -2.77 7.90 -17.07
N THR A 77 -2.77 7.47 -18.33
CA THR A 77 -2.79 6.04 -18.70
C THR A 77 -1.39 5.46 -18.93
N ALA A 78 -0.37 6.32 -18.95
CA ALA A 78 1.03 5.94 -19.11
C ALA A 78 1.95 6.92 -18.37
N VAL A 79 2.84 6.42 -17.53
CA VAL A 79 3.77 7.22 -16.70
C VAL A 79 5.22 6.79 -16.87
N ASP A 80 6.14 7.74 -16.79
CA ASP A 80 7.58 7.51 -16.91
C ASP A 80 8.15 6.90 -15.62
N VAL A 81 7.57 7.26 -14.48
CA VAL A 81 7.92 6.69 -13.17
C VAL A 81 6.68 6.37 -12.35
N THR A 82 6.63 5.15 -11.82
CA THR A 82 5.70 4.75 -10.76
C THR A 82 6.45 4.74 -9.43
N ILE A 83 6.15 5.69 -8.55
CA ILE A 83 6.73 5.77 -7.20
C ILE A 83 5.84 5.00 -6.24
N VAL A 84 6.42 4.08 -5.48
CA VAL A 84 5.73 3.25 -4.49
C VAL A 84 6.30 3.57 -3.11
N VAL A 85 5.50 4.22 -2.25
CA VAL A 85 5.97 4.68 -0.93
C VAL A 85 5.81 3.64 0.19
N ASP A 86 5.24 2.48 -0.14
CA ASP A 86 5.16 1.29 0.71
C ASP A 86 5.26 0.04 -0.17
N ASP A 87 6.33 -0.74 0.02
CA ASP A 87 6.61 -1.92 -0.79
C ASP A 87 5.51 -2.98 -0.82
N THR A 88 4.65 -3.07 0.19
CA THR A 88 3.52 -4.03 0.21
C THR A 88 2.46 -3.71 -0.84
N LEU A 89 2.46 -2.50 -1.41
CA LEU A 89 1.65 -2.15 -2.57
C LEU A 89 2.14 -2.81 -3.86
N CYS A 90 3.36 -3.40 -3.88
CA CYS A 90 3.87 -4.14 -5.02
C CYS A 90 3.05 -5.40 -5.30
N LYS A 91 2.43 -5.98 -4.25
CA LYS A 91 1.49 -7.12 -4.34
C LYS A 91 0.20 -6.78 -5.08
N GLY A 92 0.04 -5.54 -5.55
CA GLY A 92 -1.13 -5.07 -6.29
C GLY A 92 -1.95 -4.07 -5.50
N ILE A 93 -2.80 -3.34 -6.22
CA ILE A 93 -3.63 -2.26 -5.68
C ILE A 93 -5.10 -2.47 -6.03
N GLU A 94 -5.94 -2.50 -5.01
CA GLU A 94 -7.40 -2.44 -5.14
C GLU A 94 -7.86 -1.14 -4.47
N SER A 95 -8.21 -0.14 -5.27
CA SER A 95 -8.77 1.11 -4.76
C SER A 95 -10.25 0.92 -4.42
N TRP A 96 -10.78 1.70 -3.48
CA TRP A 96 -12.18 1.59 -3.07
C TRP A 96 -13.19 1.87 -4.21
N ALA A 97 -12.77 2.60 -5.25
CA ALA A 97 -13.59 2.90 -6.42
C ALA A 97 -13.28 2.01 -7.63
N TRP A 98 -12.49 0.95 -7.44
CA TRP A 98 -12.10 0.02 -8.47
C TRP A 98 -12.33 -1.42 -8.01
N ALA A 99 -13.09 -2.19 -8.78
CA ALA A 99 -13.24 -3.62 -8.52
C ALA A 99 -12.12 -4.39 -9.24
N GLY A 100 -11.33 -5.13 -8.47
CA GLY A 100 -10.23 -5.95 -9.01
C GLY A 100 -8.85 -5.44 -8.60
N LEU A 101 -7.85 -6.31 -8.74
CA LEU A 101 -6.48 -5.98 -8.42
C LEU A 101 -5.79 -5.38 -9.65
N GLN A 102 -5.21 -4.19 -9.50
CA GLN A 102 -4.32 -3.63 -10.52
C GLN A 102 -2.86 -3.97 -10.16
N PRO A 103 -2.06 -4.46 -11.11
CA PRO A 103 -0.62 -4.52 -10.95
C PRO A 103 -0.01 -3.16 -10.65
N ILE A 104 1.01 -3.12 -9.78
CA ILE A 104 1.70 -1.86 -9.46
C ILE A 104 2.39 -1.25 -10.68
N ASN A 105 2.75 -2.09 -11.65
CA ASN A 105 3.41 -1.70 -12.89
C ASN A 105 2.44 -1.43 -14.04
N ALA A 106 1.11 -1.41 -13.81
CA ALA A 106 0.11 -1.42 -14.89
C ALA A 106 0.24 -0.26 -15.90
N ILE A 107 0.54 0.95 -15.41
CA ILE A 107 0.60 2.15 -16.26
C ILE A 107 2.03 2.68 -16.45
N THR A 108 3.06 2.00 -15.94
CA THR A 108 4.44 2.39 -16.24
C THR A 108 4.72 2.23 -17.74
N LYS A 109 5.44 3.16 -18.37
CA LYS A 109 5.81 3.02 -19.79
C LYS A 109 6.83 1.90 -19.98
N GLU A 110 6.90 1.35 -21.19
CA GLU A 110 8.05 0.52 -21.61
C GLU A 110 9.36 1.30 -21.38
N GLY A 111 10.33 0.66 -20.73
CA GLY A 111 11.60 1.27 -20.31
C GLY A 111 11.48 2.27 -19.15
N GLY A 112 10.27 2.51 -18.63
CA GLY A 112 10.01 3.36 -17.47
C GLY A 112 10.57 2.78 -16.18
N THR A 113 10.39 3.49 -15.06
CA THR A 113 10.95 3.07 -13.76
C THR A 113 9.86 2.88 -12.71
N ILE A 114 9.94 1.77 -11.96
CA ILE A 114 9.24 1.61 -10.68
C ILE A 114 10.23 1.95 -9.58
N LEU A 115 9.95 3.01 -8.81
CA LEU A 115 10.79 3.48 -7.72
C LEU A 115 10.14 3.15 -6.38
N VAL A 116 10.66 2.16 -5.67
CA VAL A 116 10.07 1.63 -4.43
C VAL A 116 10.87 2.09 -3.21
N THR A 117 10.18 2.62 -2.19
CA THR A 117 10.76 2.78 -0.84
C THR A 117 10.67 1.45 -0.10
N SER A 118 11.81 0.78 0.11
CA SER A 118 11.82 -0.54 0.73
C SER A 118 13.14 -0.86 1.41
N LEU A 119 13.11 -1.78 2.38
CA LEU A 119 14.31 -2.45 2.89
C LEU A 119 14.60 -3.76 2.15
N GLN A 120 13.63 -4.31 1.42
CA GLN A 120 13.74 -5.56 0.67
C GLN A 120 14.76 -5.46 -0.47
N GLU A 121 15.30 -6.62 -0.85
CA GLU A 121 16.14 -6.76 -2.04
C GLU A 121 15.27 -6.88 -3.32
N PRO A 122 15.82 -6.58 -4.51
CA PRO A 122 15.06 -6.63 -5.76
C PRO A 122 14.34 -7.95 -5.99
N ALA A 123 14.97 -9.08 -5.65
CA ALA A 123 14.37 -10.40 -5.81
C ALA A 123 13.07 -10.56 -5.00
N GLY A 124 13.05 -10.10 -3.74
CA GLY A 124 11.85 -10.16 -2.90
C GLY A 124 10.72 -9.28 -3.43
N LEU A 125 11.05 -8.07 -3.93
CA LEU A 125 10.03 -7.22 -4.58
C LEU A 125 9.49 -7.85 -5.87
N LEU A 126 10.31 -8.57 -6.63
CA LEU A 126 9.86 -9.25 -7.85
C LEU A 126 8.96 -10.46 -7.56
N GLU A 127 9.00 -11.04 -6.36
CA GLU A 127 8.00 -12.04 -5.94
C GLU A 127 6.61 -11.41 -5.76
N ASP A 128 6.54 -10.09 -5.57
CA ASP A 128 5.29 -9.33 -5.35
C ASP A 128 4.80 -8.62 -6.63
N ILE A 129 5.72 -8.07 -7.43
CA ILE A 129 5.38 -7.32 -8.64
C ILE A 129 4.96 -8.30 -9.74
N HIS A 130 3.77 -8.10 -10.29
CA HIS A 130 3.21 -8.96 -11.33
C HIS A 130 4.03 -8.90 -12.63
N VAL A 131 4.11 -10.03 -13.33
CA VAL A 131 4.79 -10.15 -14.62
C VAL A 131 4.25 -9.17 -15.65
N ARG A 132 5.13 -8.76 -16.57
CA ARG A 132 4.79 -7.85 -17.66
C ARG A 132 5.57 -8.23 -18.93
N ASP A 133 4.98 -7.95 -20.08
CA ASP A 133 5.56 -8.24 -21.39
C ASP A 133 6.55 -7.16 -21.87
N GLU A 134 6.41 -5.92 -21.37
CA GLU A 134 7.36 -4.85 -21.66
C GLU A 134 8.42 -4.71 -20.55
N PRO A 135 9.69 -4.46 -20.91
CA PRO A 135 10.75 -4.23 -19.95
C PRO A 135 10.55 -2.92 -19.18
N TYR A 136 11.03 -2.88 -17.94
CA TYR A 136 11.08 -1.67 -17.12
C TYR A 136 12.28 -1.71 -16.17
N ASN A 137 12.53 -0.63 -15.43
CA ASN A 137 13.58 -0.57 -14.42
C ASN A 137 12.97 -0.64 -13.02
N LEU A 138 13.52 -1.46 -12.14
CA LEU A 138 13.20 -1.46 -10.71
C LEU A 138 14.29 -0.70 -9.94
N ALA A 139 13.93 0.44 -9.38
CA ALA A 139 14.80 1.26 -8.55
C ALA A 139 14.36 1.19 -7.08
N ILE A 140 15.31 1.04 -6.16
CA ILE A 140 15.02 0.90 -4.73
C ILE A 140 15.63 2.06 -3.97
N LEU A 141 14.78 2.87 -3.35
CA LEU A 141 15.18 3.81 -2.32
C LEU A 141 15.21 3.08 -0.98
N LYS A 142 16.40 2.69 -0.52
CA LYS A 142 16.55 1.99 0.77
C LYS A 142 16.05 2.85 1.93
N GLY A 143 15.05 2.35 2.64
CA GLY A 143 14.47 3.03 3.78
C GLY A 143 13.24 2.32 4.33
N ALA A 144 12.96 2.56 5.62
CA ALA A 144 11.70 2.15 6.22
C ALA A 144 10.53 2.95 5.63
N LYS A 145 9.34 2.37 5.74
CA LYS A 145 8.08 2.98 5.28
C LYS A 145 7.79 4.23 6.11
N SER A 146 7.52 5.35 5.45
CA SER A 146 7.13 6.60 6.12
C SER A 146 5.67 6.53 6.56
N PHE A 147 5.42 5.97 7.74
CA PHE A 147 4.14 6.05 8.44
C PHE A 147 4.23 6.97 9.65
N SER A 148 3.15 7.66 9.95
CA SER A 148 2.92 8.34 11.24
C SER A 148 1.49 8.06 11.69
N GLY A 149 1.11 8.55 12.88
CA GLY A 149 -0.28 8.53 13.33
C GLY A 149 -1.26 9.11 12.30
N MET A 150 -2.55 8.91 12.52
CA MET A 150 -3.60 9.33 11.60
C MET A 150 -3.47 10.85 11.33
N TRP A 151 -3.50 11.24 10.06
CA TRP A 151 -3.38 12.65 9.62
C TRP A 151 -2.05 13.37 9.94
N VAL A 152 -1.09 12.70 10.59
CA VAL A 152 0.23 13.26 10.90
C VAL A 152 1.14 13.07 9.69
N PHE A 153 1.94 14.08 9.37
CA PHE A 153 3.03 13.97 8.40
C PHE A 153 4.34 13.67 9.13
N LYS A 154 4.95 12.52 8.84
CA LYS A 154 6.29 12.18 9.31
C LYS A 154 7.33 12.83 8.43
N ASP A 155 8.00 13.85 8.97
CA ASP A 155 9.10 14.53 8.28
C ASP A 155 10.42 13.76 8.46
N ASP A 156 10.47 12.52 7.97
CA ASP A 156 11.66 11.64 7.99
C ASP A 156 12.52 11.74 6.71
N HIS A 157 12.33 12.85 5.97
CA HIS A 157 12.99 13.15 4.70
C HIS A 157 12.64 12.18 3.57
N THR A 158 11.62 11.32 3.69
CA THR A 158 11.24 10.40 2.60
C THR A 158 10.86 11.12 1.31
N ASP A 159 10.12 12.23 1.38
CA ASP A 159 9.75 13.04 0.22
C ASP A 159 10.98 13.60 -0.51
N VAL A 160 11.92 14.23 0.21
CA VAL A 160 13.11 14.84 -0.40
C VAL A 160 14.11 13.79 -0.89
N ARG A 161 14.19 12.63 -0.23
CA ARG A 161 14.95 11.47 -0.74
C ARG A 161 14.34 10.95 -2.04
N LEU A 162 13.02 10.84 -2.12
CA LEU A 162 12.32 10.47 -3.36
C LEU A 162 12.54 11.50 -4.48
N MET A 163 12.57 12.81 -4.17
CA MET A 163 12.94 13.85 -5.15
C MET A 163 14.36 13.64 -5.71
N GLY A 164 15.33 13.36 -4.84
CA GLY A 164 16.70 13.06 -5.26
C GLY A 164 16.81 11.79 -6.11
N ALA A 165 16.14 10.72 -5.69
CA ALA A 165 16.07 9.47 -6.44
C ALA A 165 15.39 9.67 -7.82
N LEU A 166 14.29 10.42 -7.87
CA LEU A 166 13.56 10.72 -9.10
C LEU A 166 14.42 11.49 -10.11
N ALA A 167 15.26 12.42 -9.65
CA ALA A 167 16.20 13.14 -10.52
C ALA A 167 17.16 12.20 -11.26
N LYS A 168 17.50 11.04 -10.68
CA LYS A 168 18.33 10.02 -11.32
C LYS A 168 17.51 9.05 -12.18
N ALA A 169 16.34 8.65 -11.70
CA ALA A 169 15.46 7.71 -12.40
C ALA A 169 14.80 8.33 -13.64
N CYS A 170 14.57 9.64 -13.64
CA CYS A 170 13.86 10.36 -14.70
C CYS A 170 14.45 11.77 -14.89
N PRO A 171 15.73 11.88 -15.34
CA PRO A 171 16.42 13.17 -15.47
C PRO A 171 15.76 14.12 -16.49
N GLN A 172 14.97 13.59 -17.42
CA GLN A 172 14.19 14.38 -18.37
C GLN A 172 13.01 15.13 -17.73
N LEU A 173 12.61 14.77 -16.50
CA LEU A 173 11.54 15.47 -15.76
C LEU A 173 12.07 16.78 -15.17
N ALA A 174 13.10 16.68 -14.35
CA ALA A 174 13.88 17.80 -13.82
C ALA A 174 15.25 17.29 -13.36
N GLY A 175 16.29 18.11 -13.51
CA GLY A 175 17.62 17.84 -12.99
C GLY A 175 17.71 17.94 -11.47
N LEU A 176 18.73 17.30 -10.89
CA LEU A 176 18.96 17.29 -9.44
C LEU A 176 19.01 18.71 -8.84
N GLN A 177 19.66 19.65 -9.52
CA GLN A 177 19.78 21.02 -9.01
C GLN A 177 18.41 21.69 -8.83
N ALA A 178 17.48 21.50 -9.77
CA ALA A 178 16.13 22.06 -9.68
C ALA A 178 15.36 21.50 -8.47
N TYR A 179 15.53 20.21 -8.16
CA TYR A 179 14.99 19.63 -6.94
C TYR A 179 15.62 20.23 -5.68
N LEU A 180 16.95 20.37 -5.64
CA LEU A 180 17.65 20.96 -4.50
C LEU A 180 17.25 22.41 -4.23
N ASP A 181 17.12 23.21 -5.28
CA ASP A 181 16.66 24.59 -5.19
C ASP A 181 15.21 24.64 -4.69
N THR A 182 14.36 23.71 -5.13
CA THR A 182 12.97 23.60 -4.65
C THR A 182 12.92 23.26 -3.17
N ILE A 183 13.77 22.34 -2.71
CA ILE A 183 13.89 21.99 -1.30
C ILE A 183 14.33 23.21 -0.47
N ALA A 184 15.35 23.96 -0.93
CA ALA A 184 15.78 25.19 -0.26
C ALA A 184 14.65 26.21 -0.13
N ASP A 185 13.90 26.46 -1.21
CA ASP A 185 12.79 27.41 -1.22
C ASP A 185 11.65 27.00 -0.25
N GLN A 186 11.41 25.70 -0.07
CA GLN A 186 10.30 25.20 0.74
C GLN A 186 10.65 25.06 2.23
N THR A 187 11.90 24.70 2.56
CA THR A 187 12.26 24.33 3.94
C THR A 187 13.40 25.13 4.53
N SER A 188 14.24 25.77 3.70
CA SER A 188 15.51 26.39 4.13
C SER A 188 16.42 25.45 4.94
N ASP A 189 16.30 24.13 4.71
CA ASP A 189 16.98 23.08 5.47
C ASP A 189 18.06 22.38 4.61
N GLU A 190 19.33 22.63 4.92
CA GLU A 190 20.48 22.05 4.24
C GLU A 190 20.58 20.52 4.40
N LEU A 191 20.04 19.97 5.50
CA LEU A 191 20.03 18.52 5.73
C LEU A 191 19.08 17.82 4.76
N LYS A 192 17.96 18.45 4.42
CA LYS A 192 17.02 17.91 3.41
C LYS A 192 17.63 17.89 2.01
N GLN A 193 18.35 18.95 1.64
CA GLN A 193 19.09 18.96 0.37
C GLN A 193 20.18 17.87 0.35
N THR A 194 20.89 17.69 1.47
CA THR A 194 21.91 16.64 1.60
C THR A 194 21.30 15.24 1.52
N SER A 195 20.11 15.05 2.10
CA SER A 195 19.35 13.80 2.02
C SER A 195 18.94 13.48 0.58
N ALA A 196 18.48 14.48 -0.17
CA ALA A 196 18.16 14.35 -1.59
C ALA A 196 19.41 13.99 -2.43
N ARG A 197 20.53 14.69 -2.23
CA ARG A 197 21.81 14.37 -2.90
C ARG A 197 22.26 12.94 -2.63
N ASN A 198 22.26 12.52 -1.37
CA ASN A 198 22.65 11.17 -0.99
C ASN A 198 21.74 10.11 -1.62
N ALA A 199 20.43 10.37 -1.68
CA ALA A 199 19.48 9.46 -2.32
C ALA A 199 19.71 9.35 -3.83
N HIS A 200 19.96 10.48 -4.51
CA HIS A 200 20.36 10.51 -5.92
C HIS A 200 21.60 9.63 -6.15
N ASP A 201 22.68 9.88 -5.41
CA ASP A 201 23.96 9.20 -5.64
C ASP A 201 23.88 7.70 -5.37
N ARG A 202 23.17 7.32 -4.29
CA ARG A 202 23.06 5.93 -3.84
C ARG A 202 21.98 5.12 -4.54
N LEU A 203 21.06 5.75 -5.29
CA LEU A 203 19.97 5.03 -5.93
C LEU A 203 20.54 3.96 -6.86
N GLN A 204 20.09 2.73 -6.65
CA GLN A 204 20.37 1.58 -7.50
C GLN A 204 19.11 1.26 -8.28
N SER A 205 19.31 0.90 -9.55
CA SER A 205 18.27 0.42 -10.46
C SER A 205 18.75 -0.84 -11.16
N ALA A 206 17.87 -1.81 -11.30
CA ALA A 206 18.11 -3.01 -12.08
C ALA A 206 17.06 -3.10 -13.21
N PRO A 207 17.45 -3.53 -14.42
CA PRO A 207 16.47 -3.84 -15.45
C PRO A 207 15.64 -5.05 -15.02
N VAL A 208 14.36 -5.01 -15.34
CA VAL A 208 13.43 -6.13 -15.24
C VAL A 208 13.03 -6.51 -16.66
N GLU A 209 13.42 -7.71 -17.06
CA GLU A 209 13.17 -8.26 -18.38
C GLU A 209 11.72 -8.79 -18.49
N PRO A 210 11.16 -8.86 -19.71
CA PRO A 210 9.84 -9.44 -19.92
C PRO A 210 9.69 -10.82 -19.29
N GLY A 211 8.54 -11.06 -18.65
CA GLY A 211 8.23 -12.32 -17.97
C GLY A 211 8.87 -12.54 -16.60
N GLN A 212 9.64 -11.57 -16.08
CA GLN A 212 10.09 -11.58 -14.68
C GLN A 212 9.01 -10.99 -13.77
N GLY A 213 8.78 -11.63 -12.62
CA GLY A 213 7.80 -11.18 -11.62
C GLY A 213 6.89 -12.30 -11.10
N ASN A 214 5.87 -11.91 -10.35
CA ASN A 214 4.78 -12.77 -9.90
C ASN A 214 3.88 -13.17 -11.08
N THR A 215 3.72 -14.47 -11.30
CA THR A 215 2.90 -15.04 -12.39
C THR A 215 1.42 -15.15 -12.04
N GLU A 216 1.01 -14.77 -10.82
CA GLU A 216 -0.40 -14.69 -10.44
C GLU A 216 -1.15 -13.75 -11.38
N GLU A 217 -2.31 -14.19 -11.87
CA GLU A 217 -3.19 -13.35 -12.65
C GLU A 217 -4.02 -12.47 -11.70
N PRO A 218 -3.93 -11.13 -11.77
CA PRO A 218 -4.73 -10.25 -10.93
C PRO A 218 -6.22 -10.53 -11.12
N PHE A 219 -6.94 -10.74 -10.02
CA PHE A 219 -8.38 -10.93 -10.10
C PHE A 219 -9.06 -9.68 -10.66
N SER A 220 -10.04 -9.88 -11.53
CA SER A 220 -10.80 -8.81 -12.16
C SER A 220 -12.28 -9.15 -12.18
N PHE A 221 -13.12 -8.13 -12.30
CA PHE A 221 -14.57 -8.29 -12.36
C PHE A 221 -15.11 -7.59 -13.60
N VAL A 222 -16.07 -8.23 -14.26
CA VAL A 222 -16.79 -7.62 -15.38
C VAL A 222 -17.83 -6.68 -14.80
N MET A 223 -17.63 -5.39 -14.99
CA MET A 223 -18.64 -4.40 -14.63
C MET A 223 -19.84 -4.49 -15.57
N PRO A 224 -21.09 -4.37 -15.05
CA PRO A 224 -22.27 -4.41 -15.90
C PRO A 224 -22.23 -3.25 -16.90
N GLY A 225 -22.50 -3.55 -18.17
CA GLY A 225 -22.71 -2.53 -19.18
C GLY A 225 -23.98 -1.72 -18.89
N TRP A 226 -24.11 -0.54 -19.49
CA TRP A 226 -25.30 0.33 -19.27
C TRP A 226 -26.65 -0.34 -19.62
N ARG A 227 -26.64 -1.41 -20.42
CA ARG A 227 -27.83 -2.21 -20.76
C ARG A 227 -28.12 -3.35 -19.78
N GLU A 228 -27.14 -3.71 -18.96
CA GLU A 228 -27.19 -4.78 -17.97
C GLU A 228 -27.47 -4.22 -16.57
N MET A 229 -27.21 -2.92 -16.36
CA MET A 229 -27.64 -2.21 -15.16
C MET A 229 -29.17 -2.27 -15.04
N GLU A 230 -29.65 -2.61 -13.84
CA GLU A 230 -31.07 -2.70 -13.54
C GLU A 230 -31.79 -1.35 -13.71
N ASP A 231 -33.10 -1.42 -13.92
CA ASP A 231 -33.96 -0.24 -13.84
C ASP A 231 -33.93 0.30 -12.39
N ALA A 232 -33.23 1.42 -12.21
CA ALA A 232 -32.86 2.04 -10.93
C ALA A 232 -31.64 1.42 -10.23
N LEU A 233 -31.01 2.19 -9.34
CA LEU A 233 -29.83 1.81 -8.55
C LEU A 233 -30.22 0.88 -7.39
N VAL A 234 -30.70 -0.32 -7.70
CA VAL A 234 -30.94 -1.36 -6.69
C VAL A 234 -29.65 -2.15 -6.52
N ILE A 235 -29.06 -2.09 -5.32
CA ILE A 235 -27.88 -2.88 -4.97
C ILE A 235 -28.34 -3.99 -4.02
N PRO A 236 -28.24 -5.28 -4.40
CA PRO A 236 -28.55 -6.39 -3.52
C PRO A 236 -27.72 -6.31 -2.23
N ALA A 237 -28.33 -6.68 -1.11
CA ALA A 237 -27.60 -6.82 0.15
C ALA A 237 -26.60 -7.98 0.05
N VAL A 238 -25.45 -7.83 0.72
CA VAL A 238 -24.53 -8.94 0.93
C VAL A 238 -25.25 -10.03 1.71
N GLU A 239 -25.09 -11.29 1.31
CA GLU A 239 -25.70 -12.42 2.00
C GLU A 239 -25.25 -12.47 3.47
N THR A 240 -26.07 -13.03 4.35
CA THR A 240 -25.72 -13.17 5.76
C THR A 240 -24.56 -14.11 6.01
N GLY A 241 -24.21 -14.97 5.05
CA GLY A 241 -23.27 -16.07 5.22
C GLY A 241 -23.95 -17.37 5.65
N GLY A 242 -23.15 -18.37 6.01
CA GLY A 242 -23.60 -19.74 6.29
C GLY A 242 -22.61 -20.51 7.16
N GLY A 243 -22.70 -21.84 7.20
CA GLY A 243 -21.76 -22.66 7.95
C GLY A 243 -20.34 -22.61 7.37
N PHE A 244 -19.34 -22.97 8.20
CA PHE A 244 -17.94 -22.83 7.83
C PHE A 244 -17.61 -23.62 6.57
N ARG A 245 -17.15 -22.93 5.51
CA ARG A 245 -16.85 -23.53 4.19
C ARG A 245 -18.00 -24.38 3.63
N GLY A 246 -19.24 -23.99 3.93
CA GLY A 246 -20.45 -24.68 3.47
C GLY A 246 -20.84 -25.93 4.28
N GLY A 247 -20.19 -26.18 5.42
CA GLY A 247 -20.57 -27.25 6.35
C GLY A 247 -21.79 -26.92 7.22
N ASP A 248 -22.24 -27.90 8.02
CA ASP A 248 -23.37 -27.74 8.95
C ASP A 248 -22.97 -27.11 10.31
N GLU A 249 -21.67 -26.99 10.57
CA GLU A 249 -21.10 -26.43 11.81
C GLU A 249 -20.25 -25.18 11.53
N GLY A 250 -20.00 -24.39 12.57
CA GLY A 250 -19.29 -23.11 12.47
C GLY A 250 -20.11 -22.02 11.77
N TYR A 251 -19.47 -20.91 11.43
CA TYR A 251 -20.10 -19.78 10.76
C TYR A 251 -19.09 -18.97 9.95
N GLN A 252 -19.41 -18.72 8.69
CA GLN A 252 -18.68 -17.87 7.76
C GLN A 252 -19.61 -16.71 7.34
N PRO A 253 -19.27 -15.45 7.67
CA PRO A 253 -20.09 -14.31 7.23
C PRO A 253 -20.02 -14.14 5.71
N GLY A 254 -21.10 -13.63 5.12
CA GLY A 254 -21.10 -13.23 3.73
C GLY A 254 -20.22 -11.99 3.54
N ARG A 255 -19.57 -11.89 2.37
CA ARG A 255 -18.59 -10.84 2.06
C ARG A 255 -18.83 -10.32 0.65
N SER A 256 -18.30 -9.13 0.37
CA SER A 256 -18.31 -8.61 -0.99
C SER A 256 -17.56 -9.55 -1.93
N GLU A 257 -18.19 -9.94 -3.03
CA GLU A 257 -17.54 -10.73 -4.07
C GLU A 257 -16.55 -9.90 -4.89
N VAL A 258 -16.80 -8.59 -4.99
CA VAL A 258 -16.14 -7.67 -5.92
C VAL A 258 -15.12 -6.73 -5.26
N PHE A 259 -14.93 -6.84 -3.95
CA PHE A 259 -13.97 -6.02 -3.21
C PHE A 259 -13.31 -6.85 -2.11
N LYS A 260 -12.09 -7.29 -2.37
CA LYS A 260 -11.39 -8.24 -1.49
C LYS A 260 -10.74 -7.53 -0.30
N LYS A 261 -10.16 -6.34 -0.48
CA LYS A 261 -9.51 -5.46 0.52
C LYS A 261 -8.09 -5.83 0.91
N TRP A 262 -7.63 -7.06 0.66
CA TRP A 262 -6.33 -7.52 1.17
C TRP A 262 -5.13 -6.68 0.72
N SER A 263 -5.20 -6.03 -0.45
CA SER A 263 -4.15 -5.11 -0.91
C SER A 263 -3.95 -3.90 0.01
N THR A 264 -4.86 -3.65 0.96
CA THR A 264 -4.79 -2.60 1.99
C THR A 264 -3.77 -2.91 3.09
N ARG A 265 -3.34 -4.16 3.22
CA ARG A 265 -2.50 -4.60 4.34
C ARG A 265 -1.07 -4.12 4.24
N THR A 266 -0.56 -3.66 5.38
CA THR A 266 0.87 -3.56 5.66
C THR A 266 1.36 -4.66 6.57
N MET A 267 0.44 -5.25 7.34
CA MET A 267 0.63 -6.35 8.27
C MET A 267 -0.63 -7.22 8.27
N ARG A 268 -0.51 -8.48 8.68
CA ARG A 268 -1.63 -9.41 8.87
C ARG A 268 -1.50 -10.20 10.17
N PRO A 269 -2.61 -10.71 10.76
CA PRO A 269 -2.54 -11.50 11.97
C PRO A 269 -2.13 -12.95 11.68
N VAL A 270 -1.24 -13.51 12.51
CA VAL A 270 -1.03 -14.96 12.67
C VAL A 270 -1.64 -15.43 13.99
N ILE A 271 -2.22 -16.63 14.02
CA ILE A 271 -3.12 -17.05 15.10
C ILE A 271 -2.62 -18.34 15.78
N ASN A 272 -2.26 -18.26 17.06
CA ASN A 272 -1.99 -19.46 17.84
C ASN A 272 -3.29 -20.14 18.28
N PHE A 273 -3.75 -21.13 17.50
CA PHE A 273 -4.94 -21.91 17.82
C PHE A 273 -4.80 -22.78 19.08
N GLU A 274 -3.58 -23.08 19.54
CA GLU A 274 -3.33 -23.84 20.79
C GLU A 274 -3.65 -23.04 22.05
N THR A 275 -3.40 -21.72 22.00
CA THR A 275 -3.58 -20.83 23.15
C THR A 275 -4.92 -20.09 23.11
N CYS A 276 -5.69 -20.26 22.03
CA CYS A 276 -6.99 -19.62 21.87
C CYS A 276 -7.99 -20.09 22.93
N THR A 277 -8.46 -19.15 23.76
CA THR A 277 -9.49 -19.41 24.78
C THR A 277 -10.91 -19.36 24.26
N LYS A 278 -11.09 -19.15 22.95
CA LYS A 278 -12.39 -19.05 22.26
C LYS A 278 -13.29 -17.91 22.75
N CYS A 279 -12.71 -16.87 23.35
CA CYS A 279 -13.43 -15.74 23.97
C CYS A 279 -14.21 -14.81 23.03
N THR A 280 -14.15 -15.04 21.71
CA THR A 280 -14.93 -14.30 20.68
C THR A 280 -14.56 -12.83 20.47
N LEU A 281 -13.64 -12.25 21.25
CA LEU A 281 -13.31 -10.83 21.16
C LEU A 281 -12.77 -10.41 19.79
N CYS A 282 -11.85 -11.19 19.20
CA CYS A 282 -11.30 -10.90 17.87
C CYS A 282 -12.37 -10.94 16.77
N TRP A 283 -13.39 -11.79 16.91
CA TRP A 283 -14.50 -11.88 15.98
C TRP A 283 -15.47 -10.71 16.14
N LEU A 284 -15.86 -10.39 17.38
CA LEU A 284 -16.79 -9.28 17.68
C LEU A 284 -16.23 -7.91 17.31
N GLN A 285 -14.93 -7.71 17.52
CA GLN A 285 -14.28 -6.41 17.32
C GLN A 285 -13.69 -6.25 15.91
N CYS A 286 -13.79 -7.25 15.04
CA CYS A 286 -13.30 -7.14 13.68
C CYS A 286 -14.24 -6.22 12.86
N PRO A 287 -13.78 -5.03 12.41
CA PRO A 287 -14.63 -4.10 11.67
C PRO A 287 -15.01 -4.62 10.28
N ASP A 288 -14.24 -5.56 9.73
CA ASP A 288 -14.42 -6.12 8.40
C ASP A 288 -15.07 -7.51 8.41
N THR A 289 -15.42 -8.06 9.57
CA THR A 289 -15.97 -9.43 9.71
C THR A 289 -15.10 -10.49 9.00
N CYS A 290 -13.78 -10.36 9.11
CA CYS A 290 -12.85 -11.27 8.41
C CYS A 290 -12.66 -12.61 9.13
N PHE A 291 -13.08 -12.75 10.40
CA PHE A 291 -12.96 -14.00 11.13
C PHE A 291 -14.14 -14.95 10.84
N ASP A 292 -13.80 -16.16 10.41
CA ASP A 292 -14.70 -17.30 10.29
C ASP A 292 -14.69 -18.09 11.61
N VAL A 293 -15.86 -18.45 12.13
CA VAL A 293 -16.00 -19.37 13.28
C VAL A 293 -15.87 -20.80 12.77
N THR A 294 -14.80 -21.48 13.18
CA THR A 294 -14.51 -22.85 12.75
C THR A 294 -15.37 -23.89 13.50
N PRO A 295 -15.49 -25.14 13.02
CA PRO A 295 -16.17 -26.22 13.75
C PRO A 295 -15.55 -26.51 15.13
N ASP A 296 -14.23 -26.32 15.27
CA ASP A 296 -13.54 -26.47 16.55
C ASP A 296 -13.82 -25.28 17.52
N GLY A 297 -14.57 -24.27 17.10
CA GLY A 297 -14.92 -23.07 17.88
C GLY A 297 -13.78 -22.05 18.03
N VAL A 298 -12.69 -22.22 17.27
CA VAL A 298 -11.63 -21.20 17.11
C VAL A 298 -11.95 -20.29 15.92
N TYR A 299 -11.22 -19.19 15.77
CA TYR A 299 -11.51 -18.16 14.78
C TYR A 299 -10.41 -18.10 13.71
N ASP A 300 -10.74 -18.45 12.47
CA ASP A 300 -9.82 -18.39 11.32
C ASP A 300 -9.99 -17.05 10.60
N ALA A 301 -8.92 -16.28 10.46
CA ALA A 301 -9.00 -15.01 9.74
C ALA A 301 -8.92 -15.26 8.22
N ASN A 302 -9.96 -14.87 7.50
CA ASN A 302 -9.98 -14.86 6.05
C ASN A 302 -9.00 -13.79 5.51
N MET A 303 -7.88 -14.24 4.96
CA MET A 303 -6.82 -13.37 4.45
C MET A 303 -7.16 -12.73 3.11
N GLU A 304 -8.23 -13.11 2.42
CA GLU A 304 -8.71 -12.31 1.28
C GLU A 304 -9.44 -11.07 1.77
N ALA A 305 -10.18 -11.15 2.88
CA ALA A 305 -11.02 -10.08 3.40
C ALA A 305 -10.33 -9.18 4.44
N CYS A 306 -9.24 -9.65 5.05
CA CYS A 306 -8.57 -8.92 6.12
C CYS A 306 -7.86 -7.66 5.60
N CYS A 307 -8.19 -6.50 6.17
CA CYS A 307 -7.55 -5.22 5.87
C CYS A 307 -6.28 -4.94 6.69
N GLY A 308 -5.96 -5.79 7.68
CA GLY A 308 -4.73 -5.67 8.47
C GLY A 308 -4.73 -4.57 9.53
N CYS A 309 -5.92 -4.18 10.03
CA CYS A 309 -6.06 -3.07 10.99
C CYS A 309 -5.36 -3.30 12.35
N GLY A 310 -5.16 -4.55 12.77
CA GLY A 310 -4.49 -4.90 14.03
C GLY A 310 -5.38 -4.98 15.27
N VAL A 311 -6.66 -4.58 15.19
CA VAL A 311 -7.61 -4.60 16.33
C VAL A 311 -7.68 -5.98 17.00
N CYS A 312 -7.60 -7.07 16.21
CA CYS A 312 -7.63 -8.43 16.74
C CYS A 312 -6.44 -8.79 17.64
N GLU A 313 -5.24 -8.23 17.40
CA GLU A 313 -4.08 -8.40 18.28
C GLU A 313 -4.29 -7.61 19.58
N GLU A 314 -4.79 -6.38 19.47
CA GLU A 314 -5.01 -5.48 20.61
C GLU A 314 -6.06 -5.99 21.60
N VAL A 315 -7.18 -6.53 21.10
CA VAL A 315 -8.29 -7.01 21.96
C VAL A 315 -8.08 -8.43 22.48
N CYS A 316 -7.05 -9.14 22.02
CA CYS A 316 -6.82 -10.52 22.43
C CYS A 316 -6.29 -10.56 23.87
N PRO A 317 -6.95 -11.26 24.81
CA PRO A 317 -6.52 -11.28 26.21
C PRO A 317 -5.32 -12.21 26.45
N ILE A 318 -4.94 -13.01 25.45
CA ILE A 318 -3.86 -13.99 25.55
C ILE A 318 -2.67 -13.48 24.74
N ALA A 319 -1.55 -13.26 25.43
CA ALA A 319 -0.31 -12.82 24.81
C ALA A 319 0.08 -13.78 23.67
N GLU A 320 0.42 -13.19 22.51
CA GLU A 320 0.89 -13.91 21.32
C GLU A 320 -0.12 -14.93 20.75
N CYS A 321 -1.38 -14.91 21.19
CA CYS A 321 -2.44 -15.72 20.57
C CYS A 321 -2.83 -15.16 19.20
N VAL A 322 -2.80 -13.85 19.04
CA VAL A 322 -2.87 -13.16 17.75
C VAL A 322 -1.64 -12.27 17.70
N THR A 323 -0.89 -12.30 16.61
CA THR A 323 0.31 -11.46 16.43
C THR A 323 0.30 -10.86 15.05
N MET A 324 0.48 -9.55 14.94
CA MET A 324 0.61 -8.89 13.64
C MET A 324 2.02 -9.06 13.08
N VAL A 325 2.12 -9.51 11.84
CA VAL A 325 3.37 -9.77 11.11
C VAL A 325 3.35 -8.99 9.80
N HIS A 326 4.50 -8.47 9.37
CA HIS A 326 4.60 -7.70 8.13
C HIS A 326 4.11 -8.47 6.90
N GLU A 327 3.34 -7.77 6.05
CA GLU A 327 2.70 -8.37 4.88
C GLU A 327 3.73 -8.89 3.84
N SER A 328 4.94 -8.32 3.81
CA SER A 328 6.04 -8.78 2.96
C SER A 328 6.47 -10.23 3.26
N GLU A 329 6.16 -10.73 4.45
CA GLU A 329 6.52 -12.09 4.87
C GLU A 329 5.57 -13.18 4.32
N PHE A 330 4.62 -12.83 3.47
CA PHE A 330 3.57 -13.73 3.00
C PHE A 330 3.38 -13.60 1.49
N ASN A 331 3.20 -14.72 0.79
CA ASN A 331 3.00 -14.78 -0.66
C ASN A 331 1.64 -15.38 -1.06
N ASP A 332 0.79 -15.70 -0.09
CA ASP A 332 -0.56 -16.21 -0.34
C ASP A 332 -1.58 -15.65 0.66
N ASN A 333 -2.85 -16.03 0.50
CA ASN A 333 -3.94 -15.73 1.42
C ASN A 333 -4.59 -17.01 1.98
N SER A 334 -3.81 -18.08 2.12
CA SER A 334 -4.28 -19.40 2.54
C SER A 334 -4.84 -19.40 3.97
N SER A 335 -5.81 -20.28 4.25
CA SER A 335 -6.37 -20.46 5.59
C SER A 335 -5.32 -21.00 6.56
N GLN A 336 -5.16 -20.32 7.70
CA GLN A 336 -4.26 -20.75 8.76
C GLN A 336 -4.85 -21.93 9.52
N TYR A 337 -6.16 -21.95 9.73
CA TYR A 337 -6.85 -23.07 10.36
C TYR A 337 -6.67 -24.37 9.56
N GLU A 338 -6.84 -24.34 8.23
CA GLU A 338 -6.63 -25.53 7.40
C GLU A 338 -5.17 -26.02 7.43
N HIS A 339 -4.20 -25.09 7.47
CA HIS A 339 -2.79 -25.45 7.69
C HIS A 339 -2.60 -26.16 9.04
N TRP A 340 -3.15 -25.59 10.12
CA TRP A 340 -3.09 -26.18 11.46
C TRP A 340 -3.77 -27.55 11.56
N LYS A 341 -4.91 -27.75 10.88
CA LYS A 341 -5.61 -29.04 10.85
C LYS A 341 -4.85 -30.10 10.05
N ARG A 342 -4.23 -29.70 8.94
CA ARG A 342 -3.45 -30.60 8.07
C ARG A 342 -2.16 -31.06 8.74
N ASP A 343 -1.41 -30.13 9.33
CA ASP A 343 -0.15 -30.41 10.01
C ASP A 343 0.05 -29.46 11.20
N ARG A 344 -0.33 -29.94 12.38
CA ARG A 344 -0.24 -29.18 13.63
C ARG A 344 1.20 -28.83 13.99
N HIS A 345 2.14 -29.75 13.79
CA HIS A 345 3.55 -29.52 14.16
C HIS A 345 4.21 -28.53 13.19
N GLY A 346 4.01 -28.72 11.89
CA GLY A 346 4.47 -27.79 10.86
C GLY A 346 3.88 -26.39 11.04
N TYR A 347 2.59 -26.30 11.35
CA TYR A 347 1.94 -25.01 11.63
C TYR A 347 2.57 -24.29 12.82
N MET A 348 2.80 -24.98 13.94
CA MET A 348 3.39 -24.35 15.12
C MET A 348 4.82 -23.87 14.87
N LYS A 349 5.61 -24.62 14.10
CA LYS A 349 6.95 -24.18 13.69
C LYS A 349 6.88 -22.93 12.81
N TRP A 350 6.01 -22.94 11.79
CA TRP A 350 5.77 -21.77 10.93
C TRP A 350 5.31 -20.56 11.73
N LEU A 351 4.42 -20.75 12.70
CA LEU A 351 3.90 -19.70 13.57
C LEU A 351 5.01 -19.09 14.44
N GLU A 352 5.85 -19.93 15.06
CA GLU A 352 7.01 -19.48 15.84
C GLU A 352 7.97 -18.64 15.00
N GLU A 353 8.25 -19.07 13.75
CA GLU A 353 9.07 -18.31 12.80
C GLU A 353 8.46 -16.94 12.50
N LYS A 354 7.15 -16.86 12.24
CA LYS A 354 6.45 -15.59 11.96
C LYS A 354 6.38 -14.66 13.18
N ILE A 355 6.15 -15.21 14.37
CA ILE A 355 6.18 -14.43 15.61
C ILE A 355 7.59 -13.90 15.90
N ALA A 356 8.63 -14.69 15.63
CA ALA A 356 10.01 -14.24 15.79
C ALA A 356 10.36 -13.07 14.87
N LEU A 357 9.92 -13.11 13.60
CA LEU A 357 10.06 -12.00 12.64
C LEU A 357 9.36 -10.74 13.16
N ALA A 358 8.11 -10.84 13.60
CA ALA A 358 7.38 -9.70 14.16
C ALA A 358 8.08 -9.09 15.40
N LYS A 359 8.72 -9.91 16.25
CA LYS A 359 9.48 -9.43 17.40
C LYS A 359 10.74 -8.69 17.01
N ALA A 360 11.48 -9.19 16.01
CA ALA A 360 12.67 -8.52 15.49
C ALA A 360 12.32 -7.13 14.95
N GLU A 361 11.24 -7.03 14.18
CA GLU A 361 10.77 -5.77 13.60
C GLU A 361 10.23 -4.78 14.63
N LYS A 362 9.47 -5.25 15.64
CA LYS A 362 8.97 -4.39 16.74
C LYS A 362 10.11 -3.70 17.49
N GLY A 363 11.29 -4.32 17.58
CA GLY A 363 12.49 -3.73 18.18
C GLY A 363 13.14 -2.62 17.34
N GLU A 364 12.93 -2.61 16.02
CA GLU A 364 13.61 -1.72 15.07
C GLU A 364 12.72 -0.57 14.55
N ALA A 365 11.41 -0.80 14.40
CA ALA A 365 10.50 0.09 13.67
C ALA A 365 9.55 0.96 14.53
N GLY A 366 9.44 0.71 15.85
CA GLY A 366 8.58 1.52 16.75
C GLY A 366 7.08 1.47 16.43
N ARG A 367 6.60 0.43 15.72
CA ARG A 367 5.22 0.28 15.26
C ARG A 367 4.37 -0.54 16.24
N SER A 368 3.12 -0.13 16.52
CA SER A 368 2.29 -0.74 17.59
C SER A 368 1.52 -1.96 17.13
N HIS A 369 0.67 -1.78 16.12
CA HIS A 369 -0.20 -2.80 15.54
C HIS A 369 -0.84 -2.25 14.25
N GLY A 370 -0.89 -3.08 13.20
CA GLY A 370 -1.52 -2.71 11.93
C GLY A 370 -0.90 -1.48 11.25
N LEU A 371 -1.70 -0.42 11.10
CA LEU A 371 -1.28 0.83 10.43
C LEU A 371 -0.66 1.86 11.38
N TYR A 372 -0.75 1.67 12.69
CA TYR A 372 -0.43 2.68 13.71
C TYR A 372 1.00 2.56 14.28
N GLU A 373 1.63 3.69 14.59
CA GLU A 373 2.89 3.76 15.36
C GLU A 373 2.61 3.92 16.87
N TRP A 374 3.51 3.41 17.73
CA TRP A 374 3.45 3.67 19.17
C TRP A 374 3.52 5.19 19.44
N ASP A 375 2.73 5.67 20.41
CA ASP A 375 2.55 7.10 20.73
C ASP A 375 2.02 7.97 19.57
N GLY A 376 1.55 7.39 18.46
CA GLY A 376 0.97 8.11 17.33
C GLY A 376 -0.22 8.99 17.74
N TYR A 377 -1.10 8.47 18.59
CA TYR A 377 -2.22 9.23 19.17
C TYR A 377 -1.77 10.35 20.09
N LYS A 378 -0.70 10.16 20.88
CA LYS A 378 -0.17 11.25 21.74
C LYS A 378 0.38 12.40 20.88
N LYS A 379 1.11 12.07 19.81
CA LYS A 379 1.60 13.07 18.85
C LYS A 379 0.46 13.75 18.08
N GLU A 380 -0.57 12.98 17.70
CA GLU A 380 -1.78 13.53 17.08
C GLU A 380 -2.50 14.51 18.01
N ILE A 381 -2.66 14.16 19.29
CA ILE A 381 -3.24 15.03 20.33
C ILE A 381 -2.38 16.29 20.53
N GLU A 382 -1.06 16.15 20.60
CA GLU A 382 -0.13 17.28 20.72
C GLU A 382 -0.23 18.25 19.53
N ILE A 383 -0.49 17.75 18.32
CA ILE A 383 -0.55 18.54 17.09
C ILE A 383 -1.95 19.12 16.85
N THR A 384 -2.99 18.34 17.06
CA THR A 384 -4.38 18.69 16.71
C THR A 384 -5.15 19.33 17.86
N GLY A 385 -4.71 19.12 19.11
CA GLY A 385 -5.42 19.56 20.31
C GLY A 385 -6.73 18.82 20.57
N VAL A 386 -7.02 17.75 19.82
CA VAL A 386 -8.24 16.95 19.91
C VAL A 386 -7.81 15.50 20.18
N ALA A 387 -8.30 14.91 21.27
CA ALA A 387 -8.26 13.46 21.42
C ALA A 387 -9.26 12.87 20.44
N SER A 388 -8.84 11.93 19.59
CA SER A 388 -9.79 11.07 18.90
C SER A 388 -10.62 10.36 19.97
N ASP A 389 -11.93 10.62 20.00
CA ASP A 389 -12.88 9.94 20.88
C ASP A 389 -13.09 8.50 20.39
N ASP A 390 -12.06 7.65 20.52
CA ASP A 390 -12.15 6.20 20.34
C ASP A 390 -11.61 5.47 21.58
#